data_AF-A0A849PRQ4-F1
#
_entry.id   AF-A0A849PRQ4-F1
#
_cell.length_a   1.000
_cell.length_b   1.000
_cell.length_c   1.000
_cell.angle_alpha   90.00
_cell.angle_beta   90.00
_cell.angle_gamma   90.00
#
_symmetry.space_group_name_H-M   'P 1'
#
loop_
_entity.id
_entity.type
_entity.pdbx_description
1 polymer ?
#
loop_
_entity_poly.entity_id
_entity_poly.type
_entity_poly.pdbx_seq_one_letter_code
_entity_poly.pdbx_strand_id
1 'polypeptide(L)'
;MAEYVMIIYLSFFVFLFIVYVLAAHFITMVPVGDAAENLSEGMTMLAQYDADRYILLMFHATLIQGFCSGIVAGAMGSGSPYSGLKHSLVMVAIAYITFTQLGLA
;
A
#
# COMPACT_ATOMS: atom_id res chain seq x y z
N MET A 1 -17.13 1.27 -21.19
CA MET A 1 -15.86 0.52 -21.08
C MET A 1 -14.76 1.32 -20.37
N ALA A 2 -14.50 2.58 -20.74
CA ALA A 2 -13.43 3.40 -20.13
C ALA A 2 -13.73 3.79 -18.66
N GLU A 3 -15.00 3.93 -18.31
CA GLU A 3 -15.47 4.25 -16.96
C GLU A 3 -15.13 3.14 -15.94
N TYR A 4 -15.17 1.86 -16.33
CA TYR A 4 -14.75 0.75 -15.46
C TYR A 4 -13.26 0.78 -15.16
N VAL A 5 -12.43 1.06 -16.18
CA VAL A 5 -10.99 1.22 -16.01
C VAL A 5 -10.69 2.39 -15.08
N MET A 6 -11.40 3.52 -15.25
CA MET A 6 -11.26 4.69 -14.38
C MET A 6 -11.59 4.38 -12.92
N ILE A 7 -12.67 3.63 -12.64
CA ILE A 7 -13.03 3.25 -11.27
C ILE A 7 -11.93 2.37 -10.66
N ILE A 8 -11.32 1.46 -11.42
CA ILE A 8 -10.24 0.61 -10.92
C ILE A 8 -8.98 1.44 -10.60
N TYR A 9 -8.63 2.40 -11.46
CA TYR A 9 -7.56 3.35 -11.17
C TYR A 9 -7.85 4.18 -9.92
N LEU A 10 -9.08 4.69 -9.78
CA LEU A 10 -9.49 5.44 -8.60
C LEU A 10 -9.37 4.60 -7.33
N SER A 11 -9.87 3.37 -7.34
CA SER A 11 -9.76 2.45 -6.19
C SER A 11 -8.32 2.16 -5.81
N PHE A 12 -7.42 2.01 -6.80
CA PHE A 12 -5.99 1.84 -6.55
C PHE A 12 -5.36 3.08 -5.92
N PHE A 13 -5.69 4.28 -6.40
CA PHE A 13 -5.20 5.54 -5.81
C PHE A 13 -5.72 5.75 -4.39
N VAL A 14 -7.00 5.46 -4.14
CA VAL A 14 -7.58 5.55 -2.79
C VAL A 14 -6.89 4.56 -1.85
N PHE A 15 -6.60 3.35 -2.31
CA PHE A 15 -5.84 2.39 -1.51
C PHE A 15 -4.43 2.90 -1.20
N LEU A 16 -3.70 3.39 -2.20
CA LEU A 16 -2.36 3.99 -2.01
C LEU A 16 -2.39 5.14 -1.01
N PHE A 17 -3.41 5.98 -1.08
CA PHE A 17 -3.62 7.09 -0.16
C PHE A 17 -3.87 6.61 1.29
N ILE A 18 -4.71 5.59 1.48
CA ILE A 18 -4.96 5.02 2.81
C ILE A 18 -3.68 4.40 3.38
N VAL A 19 -2.94 3.64 2.57
CA VAL A 19 -1.64 3.07 2.96
C VAL A 19 -0.65 4.16 3.35
N TYR A 20 -0.59 5.26 2.60
CA TYR A 20 0.23 6.42 2.92
C TYR A 20 -0.15 7.02 4.28
N VAL A 21 -1.44 7.26 4.54
CA VAL A 21 -1.90 7.81 5.82
C VAL A 21 -1.59 6.86 6.98
N LEU A 22 -1.75 5.55 6.78
CA LEU A 22 -1.38 4.55 7.78
C LEU A 22 0.13 4.58 8.07
N ALA A 23 0.97 4.57 7.04
CA ALA A 23 2.42 4.58 7.20
C ALA A 23 2.95 5.89 7.81
N ALA A 24 2.42 7.04 7.38
CA ALA A 24 2.92 8.34 7.81
C ALA A 24 2.34 8.84 9.16
N HIS A 25 1.22 8.28 9.61
CA HIS A 25 0.55 8.77 10.82
C HIS A 25 0.40 7.72 11.91
N PHE A 26 0.06 6.47 11.55
CA PHE A 26 -0.14 5.44 12.57
C PHE A 26 1.19 4.82 13.03
N ILE A 27 2.13 4.59 12.11
CA ILE A 27 3.39 3.90 12.43
C ILE A 27 4.35 4.81 13.21
N THR A 28 4.43 6.08 12.85
CA THR A 28 5.30 7.08 13.50
C THR A 28 4.79 7.56 14.85
N MET A 29 3.52 7.32 15.18
CA MET A 29 2.95 7.67 16.49
C MET A 29 3.12 6.59 17.55
N VAL A 30 3.63 5.40 17.20
CA VAL A 30 3.93 4.37 18.19
C VAL A 30 5.24 4.74 18.91
N PRO A 31 5.22 5.00 20.24
CA PRO A 31 6.44 5.25 20.98
C PRO A 31 7.29 3.97 21.04
N VAL A 32 8.55 4.05 20.59
CA VAL A 32 9.53 2.96 20.61
C VAL A 32 10.71 3.37 21.52
N GLY A 33 11.31 2.43 22.23
CA GLY A 33 12.49 2.68 23.11
C GLY A 33 12.14 3.24 24.48
N ASP A 34 12.96 4.16 25.03
CA ASP A 34 12.79 4.76 26.38
C ASP A 34 11.42 5.39 26.63
N ALA A 35 10.73 5.84 25.57
CA ALA A 35 9.37 6.38 25.66
C ALA A 35 8.30 5.30 26.01
N ALA A 36 8.60 4.02 25.77
CA ALA A 36 7.73 2.89 26.11
C ALA A 36 7.92 2.39 27.56
N GLU A 37 8.97 2.80 28.27
CA GLU A 37 9.18 2.41 29.68
C GLU A 37 8.12 3.00 30.63
N ASN A 38 7.40 4.04 30.20
CA ASN A 38 6.30 4.66 30.96
C ASN A 38 4.92 4.12 30.56
N LEU A 39 4.86 3.09 29.72
CA LEU A 39 3.61 2.53 29.20
C LEU A 39 3.09 1.43 30.14
N SER A 40 1.78 1.44 30.43
CA SER A 40 1.10 0.41 31.22
C SER A 40 1.41 -1.00 30.68
N GLU A 41 1.55 -2.01 31.55
CA GLU A 41 1.85 -3.42 31.19
C GLU A 41 1.00 -4.00 30.03
N GLY A 42 -0.20 -3.47 29.79
CA GLY A 42 -1.04 -3.87 28.65
C GLY A 42 -0.57 -3.35 27.28
N MET A 43 0.23 -2.28 27.25
CA MET A 43 0.78 -1.65 26.03
C MET A 43 2.21 -2.11 25.74
N THR A 44 2.85 -2.90 26.60
CA THR A 44 4.18 -3.50 26.36
C THR A 44 4.18 -4.43 25.14
N MET A 45 3.05 -5.05 24.79
CA MET A 45 2.89 -5.80 23.53
C MET A 45 2.98 -4.91 22.29
N LEU A 46 2.63 -3.62 22.43
CA LEU A 46 2.80 -2.60 21.39
C LEU A 46 4.23 -2.05 21.38
N ALA A 47 5.06 -2.30 22.39
CA ALA A 47 6.46 -1.87 22.45
C ALA A 47 7.40 -2.78 21.65
N GLN A 48 6.99 -4.02 21.33
CA GLN A 48 7.68 -4.89 20.36
C GLN A 48 7.35 -4.55 18.89
N TYR A 49 6.75 -3.39 18.67
CA TYR A 49 6.32 -2.93 17.36
C TYR A 49 7.52 -2.56 16.49
N ASP A 50 7.70 -3.32 15.41
CA ASP A 50 8.67 -3.05 14.36
C ASP A 50 7.96 -2.33 13.21
N ALA A 51 8.10 -1.00 13.22
CA ALA A 51 7.56 -0.10 12.21
C ALA A 51 7.97 -0.54 10.79
N ASP A 52 9.24 -0.88 10.60
CA ASP A 52 9.82 -1.19 9.29
C ASP A 52 9.21 -2.47 8.71
N ARG A 53 8.94 -3.47 9.55
CA ARG A 53 8.24 -4.70 9.13
C ARG A 53 6.82 -4.44 8.66
N TYR A 54 6.08 -3.56 9.34
CA TYR A 54 4.72 -3.20 8.92
C TYR A 54 4.71 -2.44 7.61
N ILE A 55 5.68 -1.54 7.43
CA ILE A 55 5.87 -0.79 6.19
C ILE A 55 6.19 -1.73 5.03
N LEU A 56 7.10 -2.69 5.23
CA LEU A 56 7.41 -3.71 4.23
C LEU A 56 6.19 -4.58 3.88
N LEU A 57 5.36 -4.92 4.85
CA LEU A 57 4.15 -5.71 4.59
C LEU A 57 3.12 -4.93 3.77
N MET A 58 2.94 -3.64 4.09
CA MET A 58 2.13 -2.70 3.31
C MET A 58 2.66 -2.54 1.88
N PHE A 59 3.99 -2.50 1.70
CA PHE A 59 4.61 -2.46 0.37
C PHE A 59 4.24 -3.68 -0.47
N HIS A 60 4.44 -4.90 0.04
CA HIS A 60 4.10 -6.13 -0.67
C HIS A 60 2.60 -6.20 -0.99
N ALA A 61 1.74 -5.82 -0.04
CA ALA A 61 0.30 -5.77 -0.25
C ALA A 61 -0.08 -4.81 -1.40
N THR A 62 0.55 -3.63 -1.45
CA THR A 62 0.30 -2.62 -2.49
C THR A 62 0.75 -3.09 -3.87
N LEU A 63 1.90 -3.78 -3.96
CA LEU A 63 2.37 -4.38 -5.21
C LEU A 63 1.41 -5.46 -5.72
N ILE A 64 1.00 -6.39 -4.86
CA ILE A 64 0.09 -7.48 -5.23
C ILE A 64 -1.26 -6.91 -5.66
N GLN A 65 -1.77 -5.93 -4.94
CA GLN A 65 -3.03 -5.28 -5.28
C GLN A 65 -2.94 -4.55 -6.62
N GLY A 66 -1.93 -3.71 -6.84
CA GLY A 66 -1.73 -3.01 -8.10
C GLY A 66 -1.60 -3.99 -9.28
N PHE A 67 -0.91 -5.10 -9.07
CA PHE A 67 -0.75 -6.15 -10.07
C PHE A 67 -2.11 -6.78 -10.46
N CYS A 68 -2.86 -7.28 -9.47
CA CYS A 68 -4.15 -7.93 -9.69
C CYS A 68 -5.21 -6.95 -10.23
N SER A 69 -5.32 -5.75 -9.65
CA SER A 69 -6.27 -4.74 -10.11
C SER A 69 -5.99 -4.29 -11.55
N GLY A 70 -4.71 -4.20 -11.96
CA GLY A 70 -4.37 -3.85 -13.35
C GLY A 70 -4.76 -4.94 -14.37
N ILE A 71 -4.65 -6.23 -14.01
CA ILE A 71 -5.15 -7.32 -14.86
C ILE A 71 -6.67 -7.23 -15.02
N VAL A 72 -7.39 -7.00 -13.91
CA VAL A 72 -8.85 -6.81 -13.90
C VAL A 72 -9.25 -5.60 -14.75
N ALA A 73 -8.49 -4.51 -14.70
CA ALA A 73 -8.73 -3.32 -15.53
C ALA A 73 -8.67 -3.63 -17.02
N GLY A 74 -7.71 -4.44 -17.47
CA GLY A 74 -7.62 -4.84 -18.88
C GLY A 74 -8.74 -5.78 -19.32
N ALA A 75 -9.11 -6.73 -18.45
CA ALA A 75 -10.21 -7.65 -18.71
C ALA A 75 -11.55 -6.89 -18.88
N MET A 76 -11.82 -5.91 -18.02
CA MET A 76 -13.06 -5.12 -18.06
C MET A 76 -13.05 -4.03 -19.14
N GLY A 77 -11.90 -3.43 -19.45
CA GLY A 77 -11.80 -2.33 -20.41
C GLY A 77 -11.72 -2.77 -21.87
N SER A 78 -10.97 -3.84 -22.14
CA SER A 78 -10.64 -4.30 -23.50
C SER A 78 -11.11 -5.73 -23.82
N GLY A 79 -11.80 -6.39 -22.88
CA GLY A 79 -12.32 -7.75 -23.06
C GLY A 79 -11.26 -8.86 -23.04
N SER A 80 -9.99 -8.52 -22.84
CA SER A 80 -8.88 -9.48 -22.79
C SER A 80 -7.95 -9.20 -21.60
N PRO A 81 -7.66 -10.20 -20.75
CA PRO A 81 -6.76 -10.05 -19.60
C PRO A 81 -5.32 -9.74 -20.02
N TYR A 82 -4.89 -10.12 -21.23
CA TYR A 82 -3.56 -9.81 -21.76
C TYR A 82 -3.35 -8.30 -21.98
N SER A 83 -4.41 -7.56 -22.29
CA SER A 83 -4.36 -6.10 -22.37
C SER A 83 -4.33 -5.43 -20.98
N GLY A 84 -4.50 -6.19 -19.89
CA GLY A 84 -4.35 -5.71 -18.51
C GLY A 84 -2.90 -5.63 -18.05
N LEU A 85 -1.98 -6.32 -18.72
CA LEU A 85 -0.57 -6.36 -18.34
C LEU A 85 0.08 -4.96 -18.38
N LYS A 86 -0.26 -4.14 -19.38
CA LYS A 86 0.18 -2.74 -19.45
C LYS A 86 -0.33 -1.91 -18.27
N HIS A 87 -1.58 -2.11 -17.85
CA HIS A 87 -2.17 -1.37 -16.73
C HIS A 87 -1.60 -1.83 -15.39
N SER A 88 -1.41 -3.14 -15.24
CA SER A 88 -0.75 -3.78 -14.10
C SER A 88 0.67 -3.27 -13.91
N LEU A 89 1.46 -3.19 -14.98
CA LEU A 89 2.83 -2.68 -14.92
C LEU A 89 2.89 -1.21 -14.50
N VAL A 90 1.96 -0.38 -15.01
CA VAL A 90 1.85 1.03 -14.61
C VAL A 90 1.47 1.18 -13.14
N MET A 91 0.48 0.43 -12.67
CA MET A 91 0.06 0.49 -11.26
C MET A 91 1.15 0.01 -10.31
N VAL A 92 1.84 -1.08 -10.64
CA VAL A 92 2.98 -1.60 -9.86
C VAL A 92 4.13 -0.59 -9.84
N ALA A 93 4.44 0.06 -10.97
CA ALA A 93 5.46 1.10 -11.03
C ALA A 93 5.11 2.30 -10.13
N ILE A 94 3.85 2.73 -10.12
CA ILE A 94 3.38 3.82 -9.25
C ILE A 94 3.50 3.42 -7.77
N ALA A 95 3.11 2.19 -7.41
CA ALA A 95 3.27 1.68 -6.04
C ALA A 95 4.74 1.69 -5.61
N TYR A 96 5.63 1.20 -6.47
CA TYR A 96 7.07 1.17 -6.21
C TYR A 96 7.68 2.57 -6.03
N ILE A 97 7.35 3.51 -6.93
CA ILE A 97 7.82 4.89 -6.86
C ILE A 97 7.30 5.57 -5.58
N THR A 98 6.04 5.34 -5.21
CA THR A 98 5.45 5.96 -4.02
C THR A 98 6.19 5.53 -2.76
N PHE A 99 6.46 4.23 -2.60
CA PHE A 99 7.20 3.71 -1.45
C PHE A 99 8.67 4.13 -1.45
N THR A 100 9.31 4.18 -2.63
CA THR A 100 10.69 4.66 -2.79
C THR A 100 10.83 6.14 -2.42
N GLN A 101 9.93 7.00 -2.92
CA GLN A 101 9.96 8.45 -2.64
C GLN A 101 9.62 8.77 -1.19
N LEU A 102 8.85 7.92 -0.52
CA LEU A 102 8.55 8.09 0.90
C LEU A 102 9.72 7.71 1.83
N GLY A 103 10.80 7.12 1.31
CA GLY A 103 11.91 6.62 2.14
C GLY A 103 11.50 5.49 3.07
N LEU A 104 10.43 4.77 2.72
CA LEU A 104 9.83 3.67 3.47
C LEU A 104 10.30 2.28 3.00
N ALA A 105 11.10 2.21 1.93
CA ALA A 105 11.58 0.98 1.31
C ALA A 105 13.10 0.88 1.34
#